data_AF-A0A930F6M7-F1
#
_entry.id   AF-A0A930F6M7-F1
#
_cell.length_a   1.000
_cell.length_b   1.000
_cell.length_c   1.000
_cell.angle_alpha   90.00
_cell.angle_beta   90.00
_cell.angle_gamma   90.00
#
_symmetry.space_group_name_H-M   'P 1'
#
loop_
_entity.id
_entity.type
_entity.pdbx_description
1 polymer ?
#
loop_
_entity_poly.entity_id
_entity_poly.type
_entity_poly.pdbx_seq_one_letter_code
_entity_poly.pdbx_strand_id
1 'polypeptide(L)'
;MTNRKDINGPDHYKIGDSNLIDSIQNIVDDFGSACQMNLIKYSCRANKKHEDPREDIKKIIRYANYWLNDLEGKKASEPRGVKEETNHQEDFSPFDKLKEMLSPQEQDLIKDKEIVMVRIGHDNIYLNKEDAQDFIQLLGGAIYGED
;
A
#
# COMPACT_ATOMS: atom_id res chain seq x y z
N MET A 1 15.55 -4.43 -33.74
CA MET A 1 14.58 -4.58 -32.63
C MET A 1 13.72 -3.34 -32.58
N THR A 2 12.46 -3.41 -33.01
CA THR A 2 11.54 -2.27 -32.96
C THR A 2 11.15 -2.01 -31.51
N ASN A 3 11.64 -0.92 -30.93
CA ASN A 3 11.17 -0.37 -29.65
C ASN A 3 9.66 -0.16 -29.76
N ARG A 4 8.86 -1.06 -29.17
CA ARG A 4 7.43 -0.82 -29.00
C ARG A 4 7.31 0.32 -27.99
N LYS A 5 6.97 1.52 -28.45
CA LYS A 5 6.56 2.61 -27.55
C LYS A 5 5.46 2.06 -26.66
N ASP A 6 5.67 2.11 -25.35
CA ASP A 6 4.64 1.78 -24.39
C ASP A 6 3.51 2.83 -24.51
N ILE A 7 2.42 2.42 -25.16
CA ILE A 7 1.25 3.24 -25.46
C ILE A 7 0.50 3.59 -24.16
N ASN A 8 0.77 2.86 -23.07
CA ASN A 8 0.22 3.08 -21.74
C ASN A 8 1.20 3.82 -20.82
N GLY A 9 2.45 4.05 -21.26
CA GLY A 9 3.48 4.74 -20.50
C GLY A 9 3.08 6.20 -20.24
N PRO A 10 3.45 6.78 -19.07
CA PRO A 10 3.11 8.15 -18.70
C PRO A 10 3.56 9.18 -19.76
N ASP A 11 4.64 8.90 -20.48
CA ASP A 11 5.17 9.77 -21.54
C ASP A 11 4.26 9.91 -22.77
N HIS A 12 3.34 8.98 -23.02
CA HIS A 12 2.41 9.05 -24.16
C HIS A 12 1.30 10.11 -23.95
N TYR A 13 1.08 10.55 -22.71
CA TYR A 13 0.02 11.50 -22.35
C TYR A 13 0.56 12.82 -21.77
N LYS A 14 1.87 13.08 -21.86
CA LYS A 14 2.47 14.35 -21.49
C LYS A 14 2.23 15.40 -22.59
N ILE A 15 1.71 16.56 -22.20
CA ILE A 15 1.69 17.76 -23.04
C ILE A 15 2.53 18.81 -22.30
N GLY A 16 3.76 19.02 -22.78
CA GLY A 16 4.77 19.81 -22.06
C GLY A 16 5.15 19.16 -20.73
N ASP A 17 5.31 19.96 -19.68
CA ASP A 17 5.61 19.50 -18.31
C ASP A 17 4.36 19.06 -17.53
N SER A 18 3.19 19.00 -18.16
CA SER A 18 1.91 18.68 -17.53
C SER A 18 1.31 17.37 -18.05
N ASN A 19 0.68 16.60 -17.15
CA ASN A 19 -0.12 15.44 -17.55
C ASN A 19 -1.40 15.95 -18.23
N LEU A 20 -1.73 15.42 -19.42
CA LEU A 20 -2.93 15.82 -20.18
C LEU A 20 -4.21 15.80 -19.33
N ILE A 21 -4.33 14.86 -18.39
CA ILE A 21 -5.52 14.76 -17.53
C ILE A 21 -5.66 15.96 -16.59
N ASP A 22 -4.56 16.51 -16.07
CA ASP A 22 -4.59 17.70 -15.22
C ASP A 22 -4.96 18.94 -16.04
N SER A 23 -4.50 19.01 -17.29
CA SER A 23 -4.92 20.07 -18.20
C SER A 23 -6.43 20.00 -18.47
N ILE A 24 -6.96 18.80 -18.71
CA ILE A 24 -8.41 18.60 -18.89
C ILE A 24 -9.15 19.04 -17.63
N GLN A 25 -8.73 18.60 -16.44
CA GLN A 25 -9.33 18.98 -15.16
C GLN A 25 -9.47 20.50 -14.98
N ASN A 26 -8.46 21.27 -15.40
CA ASN A 26 -8.46 22.73 -15.26
C ASN A 26 -9.26 23.48 -16.34
N ILE A 27 -9.54 22.84 -17.49
CA ILE A 27 -10.16 23.50 -18.66
C ILE A 27 -11.65 23.22 -18.75
N VAL A 28 -12.12 22.06 -18.28
CA VAL A 28 -13.52 21.66 -18.42
C VAL A 28 -14.35 22.12 -17.23
N ASP A 29 -15.58 22.56 -17.50
CA ASP A 29 -16.51 23.01 -16.45
C ASP A 29 -17.00 21.86 -15.54
N ASP A 30 -17.06 20.64 -16.08
CA ASP A 30 -17.47 19.44 -15.37
C ASP A 30 -16.53 18.26 -15.67
N PHE A 31 -15.48 18.15 -14.86
CA PHE A 31 -14.51 17.07 -14.97
C PHE A 31 -15.09 15.71 -14.55
N GLY A 32 -16.08 15.70 -13.66
CA GLY A 32 -16.76 14.49 -13.22
C GLY A 32 -17.48 13.79 -14.37
N SER A 33 -18.23 14.52 -15.18
CA SER A 33 -18.87 13.99 -16.40
C SER A 33 -17.85 13.47 -17.41
N ALA A 34 -16.71 14.15 -17.57
CA ALA A 34 -15.63 13.69 -18.44
C ALA A 34 -15.05 12.35 -17.97
N CYS A 35 -14.87 12.16 -16.66
CA CYS A 35 -14.47 10.89 -16.07
C CYS A 35 -15.55 9.82 -16.23
N GLN A 36 -16.81 10.14 -15.91
CA GLN A 36 -17.95 9.22 -16.00
C GLN A 36 -18.12 8.64 -17.42
N MET A 37 -18.00 9.47 -18.45
CA MET A 37 -18.07 9.02 -19.84
C MET A 37 -16.96 8.03 -20.19
N ASN A 38 -15.75 8.21 -19.63
CA ASN A 38 -14.65 7.26 -19.81
C ASN A 38 -14.92 5.94 -19.08
N LEU A 39 -15.48 5.98 -17.85
CA LEU A 39 -15.90 4.78 -17.13
C LEU A 39 -16.90 3.96 -17.96
N ILE A 40 -17.95 4.60 -18.47
CA ILE A 40 -18.98 3.94 -19.31
C ILE A 40 -18.34 3.36 -20.58
N LYS A 41 -17.50 4.14 -21.27
CA LYS A 41 -16.81 3.71 -22.50
C LYS A 41 -16.00 2.43 -22.28
N TYR A 42 -15.19 2.38 -21.23
CA TYR A 42 -14.33 1.22 -20.97
C TYR A 42 -15.13 0.02 -20.43
N SER A 43 -16.19 0.25 -19.63
CA SER A 43 -17.12 -0.81 -19.21
C SER A 43 -17.81 -1.47 -20.40
N CYS A 44 -18.29 -0.69 -21.37
CA CYS A 44 -18.90 -1.21 -22.59
C CYS A 44 -17.91 -1.94 -23.51
N ARG A 45 -16.62 -1.60 -23.42
CA ARG A 45 -15.53 -2.14 -24.24
C ARG A 45 -14.96 -3.44 -23.68
N ALA A 46 -14.95 -3.58 -22.35
CA ALA A 46 -14.47 -4.76 -21.66
C ALA A 46 -15.17 -6.02 -22.22
N ASN A 47 -14.41 -7.09 -22.45
CA ASN A 47 -14.85 -8.33 -23.09
C ASN A 47 -15.33 -8.22 -24.54
N LYS A 48 -15.23 -7.05 -25.20
CA LYS A 48 -15.67 -6.85 -26.59
C LYS A 48 -14.57 -6.45 -27.56
N LYS A 49 -13.65 -5.56 -27.15
CA LYS A 49 -12.62 -5.01 -28.05
C LYS A 49 -11.23 -5.61 -27.85
N HIS A 50 -10.99 -6.21 -26.69
CA HIS A 50 -9.71 -6.81 -26.34
C HIS A 50 -9.91 -8.26 -25.91
N GLU A 51 -8.90 -9.07 -26.20
CA GLU A 51 -8.83 -10.48 -25.78
C GLU A 51 -8.70 -10.57 -24.25
N ASP A 52 -8.00 -9.61 -23.62
CA ASP A 52 -7.95 -9.46 -22.18
C ASP A 52 -8.75 -8.23 -21.69
N PRO A 53 -9.86 -8.41 -20.95
CA PRO A 53 -10.61 -7.30 -20.38
C PRO A 53 -9.85 -6.51 -19.32
N ARG A 54 -8.77 -7.06 -18.72
CA ARG A 54 -8.01 -6.40 -17.64
C ARG A 54 -7.50 -5.03 -18.04
N GLU A 55 -7.15 -4.82 -19.30
CA GLU A 55 -6.68 -3.51 -19.78
C GLU A 55 -7.77 -2.43 -19.72
N ASP A 56 -9.02 -2.80 -20.02
CA ASP A 56 -10.15 -1.88 -19.88
C ASP A 56 -10.50 -1.70 -18.39
N ILE A 57 -10.41 -2.75 -17.57
CA ILE A 57 -10.62 -2.66 -16.10
C ILE A 57 -9.60 -1.71 -15.46
N LYS A 58 -8.31 -1.80 -15.81
CA LYS A 58 -7.27 -0.86 -15.33
C LYS A 58 -7.60 0.58 -15.71
N LYS A 59 -8.15 0.81 -16.90
CA LYS A 59 -8.57 2.16 -17.34
C LYS A 59 -9.78 2.66 -16.55
N ILE A 60 -10.76 1.81 -16.27
CA ILE A 60 -11.89 2.15 -15.39
C ILE A 60 -11.37 2.60 -14.03
N ILE A 61 -10.51 1.81 -13.39
CA ILE A 61 -9.91 2.15 -12.08
C ILE A 61 -9.15 3.48 -12.14
N ARG A 62 -8.36 3.70 -13.19
CA ARG A 62 -7.59 4.93 -13.38
C ARG A 62 -8.49 6.17 -13.46
N TYR A 63 -9.57 6.13 -14.26
CA TYR A 63 -10.51 7.26 -14.36
C TYR A 63 -11.37 7.45 -13.10
N ALA A 64 -11.67 6.38 -12.36
CA ALA A 64 -12.34 6.50 -11.06
C ALA A 64 -11.44 7.22 -10.05
N ASN A 65 -10.15 6.89 -10.01
CA ASN A 65 -9.18 7.57 -9.16
C ASN A 65 -9.00 9.04 -9.53
N TYR A 66 -8.99 9.38 -10.83
CA TYR A 66 -8.93 10.77 -11.29
C TYR A 66 -10.12 11.58 -10.80
N TRP A 67 -11.33 11.01 -10.89
CA TRP A 67 -12.52 11.67 -10.39
C TRP A 67 -12.49 11.83 -8.86
N LEU A 68 -12.03 10.82 -8.12
CA LEU A 68 -11.90 10.92 -6.67
C LEU A 68 -10.87 11.98 -6.24
N ASN A 69 -9.75 12.12 -6.95
CA ASN A 69 -8.80 13.21 -6.70
C ASN A 69 -9.43 14.59 -6.91
N ASP A 70 -10.22 14.74 -7.98
CA ASP A 70 -10.93 15.99 -8.26
C ASP A 70 -11.94 16.36 -7.15
N LEU A 71 -12.71 15.37 -6.66
CA LEU A 71 -13.61 15.55 -5.52
C LEU A 71 -12.88 15.91 -4.21
N GLU A 72 -11.60 15.53 -4.09
CA GLU A 72 -10.73 15.86 -2.96
C GLU A 72 -9.95 17.18 -3.15
N GLY A 73 -10.17 17.90 -4.27
CA GLY A 73 -9.46 19.15 -4.58
C GLY A 73 -7.99 18.96 -4.96
N LYS A 74 -7.60 17.74 -5.35
CA LYS A 74 -6.25 17.36 -5.76
C LYS A 74 -6.11 17.39 -7.28
N LYS A 75 -4.87 17.39 -7.79
CA LYS A 75 -4.65 17.18 -9.22
C LYS A 75 -5.12 15.77 -9.61
N ALA A 76 -5.81 15.65 -10.73
CA ALA A 76 -6.32 14.37 -11.21
C ALA A 76 -5.22 13.31 -11.28
N SER A 77 -4.02 13.67 -11.76
CA SER A 77 -2.89 12.75 -11.90
C SER A 77 -2.16 12.39 -10.60
N GLU A 78 -2.52 12.99 -9.45
CA GLU A 78 -1.86 12.69 -8.19
C GLU A 78 -1.92 11.18 -7.88
N PRO A 79 -0.77 10.55 -7.56
CA PRO A 79 -0.75 9.14 -7.21
C PRO A 79 -1.65 8.90 -6.01
N ARG A 80 -2.74 8.17 -6.24
CA ARG A 80 -3.47 7.54 -5.15
C ARG A 80 -2.67 6.30 -4.80
N GLY A 81 -1.94 6.38 -3.69
CA GLY A 81 -1.44 5.17 -3.05
C GLY A 81 -2.64 4.22 -2.97
N VAL A 82 -2.49 3.01 -3.49
CA VAL A 82 -3.44 1.95 -3.17
C VAL A 82 -3.32 1.85 -1.66
N LYS A 83 -4.21 2.54 -0.94
CA LYS A 83 -4.59 2.09 0.38
C LYS A 83 -5.19 0.74 0.08
N GLU A 84 -4.35 -0.29 0.05
CA GLU A 84 -4.82 -1.54 0.61
C GLU A 84 -5.37 -1.07 1.96
N GLU A 85 -6.68 -1.15 2.11
CA GLU A 85 -7.26 -1.15 3.44
C GLU A 85 -6.82 -2.46 4.11
N THR A 86 -5.52 -2.66 4.27
CA THR A 86 -5.02 -3.31 5.46
C THR A 86 -5.40 -2.35 6.56
N ASN A 87 -6.44 -2.71 7.28
CA ASN A 87 -6.91 -2.05 8.48
C ASN A 87 -5.88 -2.24 9.61
N HIS A 88 -4.65 -1.76 9.39
CA HIS A 88 -3.50 -1.77 10.29
C HIS A 88 -2.71 -0.50 9.91
N GLN A 89 -2.63 0.55 10.72
CA GLN A 89 -2.12 0.57 12.08
C GLN A 89 -2.89 1.58 12.95
N GLU A 90 -3.77 1.12 13.84
CA GLU A 90 -3.43 1.33 15.24
C GLU A 90 -2.20 0.47 15.50
N ASP A 91 -1.23 0.97 16.28
CA ASP A 91 0.01 0.28 16.62
C ASP A 91 -0.32 -1.11 17.20
N PHE A 92 -0.50 -2.12 16.33
CA PHE A 92 -0.87 -3.46 16.73
C PHE A 92 0.40 -4.12 17.22
N SER A 93 0.74 -3.87 18.47
CA SER A 93 1.70 -4.68 19.20
C SER A 93 1.02 -6.03 19.45
N PRO A 94 1.45 -7.12 18.81
CA PRO A 94 0.88 -8.44 19.08
C PRO A 94 1.03 -8.81 20.57
N PHE A 95 2.03 -8.22 21.23
CA PHE A 95 2.29 -8.39 22.66
C PHE A 95 1.24 -7.69 23.54
N ASP A 96 0.72 -6.53 23.15
CA ASP A 96 -0.31 -5.83 23.94
C ASP A 96 -1.61 -6.61 23.94
N LYS A 97 -2.00 -7.18 22.79
CA LYS A 97 -3.19 -8.05 22.69
C LYS A 97 -3.01 -9.36 23.46
N LEU A 98 -1.82 -9.96 23.42
CA LEU A 98 -1.52 -11.15 24.23
C LEU A 98 -1.60 -10.84 25.73
N LYS A 99 -1.17 -9.64 26.14
CA LYS A 99 -1.27 -9.18 27.53
C LYS A 99 -2.73 -9.00 27.97
N GLU A 100 -3.59 -8.46 27.11
CA GLU A 100 -5.04 -8.33 27.36
C GLU A 100 -5.76 -9.68 27.50
N MET A 101 -5.26 -10.74 26.87
CA MET A 101 -5.83 -12.08 26.95
C MET A 101 -5.51 -12.81 28.27
N LEU A 102 -4.56 -12.30 29.06
CA LEU A 102 -4.20 -12.86 30.35
C LEU A 102 -5.17 -12.41 31.44
N SER A 103 -5.50 -13.31 32.37
CA SER A 103 -6.24 -12.96 33.58
C SER A 103 -5.43 -12.01 34.48
N PRO A 104 -6.08 -11.23 35.36
CA PRO A 104 -5.37 -10.33 36.28
C PRO A 104 -4.29 -11.01 37.14
N GLN A 105 -4.51 -12.28 37.49
CA GLN A 105 -3.57 -13.10 38.27
C GLN A 105 -2.34 -13.51 37.46
N GLU A 106 -2.53 -13.87 36.19
CA GLU A 106 -1.43 -14.21 35.28
C GLU A 106 -0.60 -12.99 34.91
N GLN A 107 -1.25 -11.83 34.72
CA GLN A 107 -0.57 -10.56 34.49
C GLN A 107 0.32 -10.18 35.69
N ASP A 108 -0.19 -10.33 36.91
CA ASP A 108 0.56 -10.05 38.14
C ASP A 108 1.75 -11.01 38.31
N LEU A 109 1.57 -12.30 37.97
CA LEU A 109 2.61 -13.31 38.02
C LEU A 109 3.78 -13.04 37.06
N ILE A 110 3.51 -12.46 35.88
CA ILE A 110 4.54 -12.17 34.87
C ILE A 110 5.09 -10.74 34.95
N LYS A 111 4.41 -9.84 35.68
CA LYS A 111 4.78 -8.42 35.78
C LYS A 111 6.21 -8.20 36.26
N ASP A 112 6.66 -9.03 37.20
CA ASP A 112 8.00 -8.95 37.80
C ASP A 112 9.00 -9.92 37.13
N LYS A 113 8.56 -10.63 36.10
CA LYS A 113 9.35 -11.60 35.36
C LYS A 113 9.74 -10.98 34.02
N GLU A 114 10.87 -10.26 33.98
CA GLU A 114 11.55 -9.91 32.73
C GLU A 114 12.15 -11.18 32.09
N ILE A 115 11.30 -12.13 31.68
CA ILE A 115 11.74 -13.35 30.98
C ILE A 115 11.85 -13.00 29.50
N VAL A 116 13.09 -12.89 29.03
CA VAL A 116 13.36 -12.86 27.60
C VAL A 116 13.73 -14.27 27.17
N MET A 117 12.88 -14.88 26.34
CA MET A 117 13.11 -16.24 25.83
C MET A 117 13.21 -16.18 24.31
N VAL A 118 14.32 -16.70 23.79
CA VAL A 118 14.56 -16.88 22.37
C VAL A 118 14.40 -18.36 22.05
N ARG A 119 13.49 -18.68 21.13
CA ARG A 119 13.28 -20.05 20.66
C ARG A 119 14.03 -20.28 19.35
N ILE A 120 14.95 -21.25 19.34
CA ILE A 120 15.68 -21.67 18.15
C ILE A 120 15.30 -23.12 17.85
N GLY A 121 14.50 -23.33 16.80
CA GLY A 121 13.93 -24.65 16.48
C GLY A 121 13.04 -25.19 17.60
N HIS A 122 13.47 -26.27 18.24
CA HIS A 122 12.76 -26.90 19.36
C HIS A 122 13.29 -26.50 20.75
N ASP A 123 14.39 -25.74 20.80
CA ASP A 123 15.05 -25.37 22.05
C ASP A 123 14.63 -23.97 22.51
N ASN A 124 14.41 -23.83 23.82
CA ASN A 124 14.13 -22.55 24.47
C ASN A 124 15.39 -22.07 25.19
N ILE A 125 15.91 -20.91 24.77
CA ILE A 125 17.06 -20.27 25.40
C ILE A 125 16.55 -19.11 26.25
N TYR A 126 16.81 -19.17 27.55
CA TYR A 126 16.46 -18.10 28.48
C TYR A 126 17.62 -17.11 28.57
N LEU A 127 17.33 -15.85 28.29
CA LEU A 127 18.30 -14.76 28.29
C LEU A 127 17.88 -13.71 29.32
N ASN A 128 18.86 -13.00 29.87
CA ASN A 128 18.58 -11.73 30.51
C ASN A 128 18.34 -10.66 29.43
N LYS A 129 17.92 -9.48 29.86
CA LYS A 129 17.56 -8.37 28.96
C LYS A 129 18.74 -7.88 28.11
N GLU A 130 19.93 -7.79 28.69
CA GLU A 130 21.14 -7.31 28.02
C GLU A 130 21.56 -8.29 26.91
N ASP A 131 21.67 -9.58 27.24
CA ASP A 131 22.00 -10.64 26.29
C ASP A 131 20.98 -10.75 25.14
N ALA A 132 19.69 -10.52 25.44
CA ALA A 132 18.66 -10.53 24.42
C ALA A 132 18.70 -9.32 23.49
N GLN A 133 19.05 -8.14 24.01
CA GLN A 133 19.24 -6.94 23.21
C GLN A 133 20.44 -7.10 22.28
N ASP A 134 21.56 -7.61 22.80
CA ASP A 134 22.75 -7.90 22.02
C ASP A 134 22.47 -8.94 20.93
N PHE A 135 21.72 -10.00 21.25
CA PHE A 135 21.29 -11.01 20.29
C PHE A 135 20.46 -10.41 19.14
N ILE A 136 19.48 -9.55 19.46
CA ILE A 136 18.64 -8.88 18.45
C ILE A 136 19.47 -7.94 17.58
N GLN A 137 20.40 -7.17 18.18
CA GLN A 137 21.29 -6.28 17.43
C GLN A 137 22.19 -7.05 16.47
N LEU A 138 22.79 -8.16 16.94
CA LEU A 138 23.63 -9.02 16.12
C LEU A 138 22.86 -9.62 14.94
N LEU A 139 21.63 -10.11 15.18
CA LEU A 139 20.75 -10.58 14.10
C LEU A 139 20.38 -9.46 13.13
N GLY A 140 20.10 -8.26 13.64
CA GLY A 140 19.83 -7.07 12.83
C GLY A 140 20.98 -6.76 11.88
N GLY A 141 22.21 -6.65 12.40
CA GLY A 141 23.40 -6.41 11.59
C GLY A 141 23.68 -7.53 10.58
N ALA A 142 23.44 -8.78 10.94
CA ALA A 142 23.63 -9.92 10.03
C ALA A 142 22.62 -9.95 8.86
N ILE A 143 21.36 -9.53 9.10
CA ILE A 143 20.29 -9.55 8.09
C ILE A 143 20.30 -8.31 7.21
N TYR A 144 20.51 -7.14 7.81
CA TYR A 144 20.37 -5.85 7.13
C TYR A 144 21.73 -5.24 6.72
N GLY A 145 22.85 -5.80 7.16
CA GLY A 145 24.18 -5.21 7.02
C GLY A 145 24.41 -4.13 8.08
N GLU A 146 25.66 -4.00 8.52
CA GLU A 146 26.10 -2.78 9.21
C GLU A 146 26.17 -1.66 8.17
N ASP A 147 25.51 -0.52 8.41
CA ASP A 147 25.79 0.72 7.69
C ASP A 147 27.24 1.18 7.95
#